data_AF-A0AAE3ET46-F1
#
_entry.id   AF-A0AAE3ET46-F1
#
_cell.length_a   1.000
_cell.length_b   1.000
_cell.length_c   1.000
_cell.angle_alpha   90.00
_cell.angle_beta   90.00
_cell.angle_gamma   90.00
#
_symmetry.space_group_name_H-M   'P 1'
#
loop_
_entity.id
_entity.type
_entity.pdbx_description
1 polymer ?
#
loop_
_entity_poly.entity_id
_entity_poly.type
_entity_poly.pdbx_seq_one_letter_code
_entity_poly.pdbx_strand_id
1 'polypeptide(L)'
;MRIFLLLLILTLTFSCATRNIKYDRNKILKKYSAEYKMFVDNEKMDLETVYLDKDNIENIRIDKRTKELKITQFKPTELFEMKDWNLDSLSAGRRGWDKKKIELIIIDGIPMVDSLKQKIKIDPNAIKNFTILSQEKMNNMTLCRGYDGDVILITTK
;
A
#
# COMPACT_ATOMS: atom_id res chain seq x y z
N MET A 1 -34.84 -31.36 22.00
CA MET A 1 -35.03 -30.09 21.24
C MET A 1 -34.55 -28.84 21.98
N ARG A 2 -34.81 -28.65 23.29
CA ARG A 2 -34.44 -27.40 24.01
C ARG A 2 -32.92 -27.10 24.06
N ILE A 3 -32.07 -28.13 24.19
CA ILE A 3 -30.60 -28.00 24.22
C ILE A 3 -30.00 -27.58 22.87
N PHE A 4 -30.53 -28.10 21.76
CA PHE A 4 -30.09 -27.70 20.42
C PHE A 4 -30.40 -26.23 20.13
N LEU A 5 -31.56 -25.74 20.58
CA LEU A 5 -31.93 -24.33 20.47
C LEU A 5 -30.97 -23.43 21.27
N LEU A 6 -30.60 -23.88 22.47
CA LEU A 6 -29.66 -23.17 23.36
C LEU A 6 -28.24 -23.11 22.76
N LEU A 7 -27.77 -24.20 22.16
CA LEU A 7 -26.49 -24.25 21.43
C LEU A 7 -26.51 -23.35 20.18
N LEU A 8 -27.62 -23.31 19.43
CA LEU A 8 -27.79 -22.44 18.26
C LEU A 8 -27.79 -20.95 18.63
N ILE A 9 -28.43 -20.59 19.75
CA ILE A 9 -28.45 -19.21 20.26
C ILE A 9 -27.06 -18.80 20.79
N LEU A 10 -26.31 -19.74 21.40
CA LEU A 10 -24.92 -19.48 21.82
C LEU A 10 -24.02 -19.21 20.61
N THR A 11 -24.06 -20.04 19.56
CA THR A 11 -23.20 -19.83 18.38
C THR A 11 -23.51 -18.53 17.63
N LEU A 12 -24.78 -18.09 17.66
CA LEU A 12 -25.21 -16.82 17.08
C LEU A 12 -24.73 -15.60 17.89
N THR A 13 -24.66 -15.69 19.23
CA THR A 13 -24.24 -14.55 20.09
C THR A 13 -22.73 -14.34 20.12
N PHE A 14 -21.91 -15.39 19.93
CA PHE A 14 -20.44 -15.27 19.85
C PHE A 14 -19.93 -14.70 18.51
N SER A 15 -20.80 -14.50 17.52
CA SER A 15 -20.40 -14.04 16.17
C SER A 15 -20.33 -12.50 16.03
N CYS A 16 -20.76 -11.74 17.04
CA CYS A 16 -20.60 -10.27 17.10
C CYS A 16 -19.20 -9.86 17.59
N ALA A 17 -18.14 -10.38 16.98
CA ALA A 17 -16.77 -10.06 17.35
C ALA A 17 -16.19 -8.97 16.45
N THR A 18 -16.63 -7.73 16.67
CA THR A 18 -15.83 -6.57 16.29
C THR A 18 -14.54 -6.60 17.11
N ARG A 19 -13.38 -6.34 16.50
CA ARG A 19 -12.14 -6.10 17.26
C ARG A 19 -11.30 -4.99 16.67
N ASN A 20 -10.50 -4.36 17.52
CA ASN A 20 -9.46 -3.43 17.11
C ASN A 20 -8.11 -4.15 16.94
N ILE A 21 -7.31 -3.73 15.97
CA ILE A 21 -5.93 -4.21 15.77
C ILE A 21 -4.97 -3.04 15.58
N LYS A 22 -3.68 -3.29 15.79
CA LYS A 22 -2.63 -2.32 15.44
C LYS A 22 -2.38 -2.33 13.93
N TYR A 23 -1.96 -1.19 13.38
CA TYR A 23 -1.54 -1.11 11.98
C TYR A 23 -0.26 -1.90 11.73
N ASP A 24 -0.38 -2.87 10.84
CA ASP A 24 0.71 -3.65 10.27
C ASP A 24 0.25 -4.10 8.88
N ARG A 25 0.68 -3.38 7.85
CA ARG A 25 0.23 -3.58 6.47
C ARG A 25 0.39 -5.03 6.03
N ASN A 26 1.56 -5.61 6.27
CA ASN A 26 1.87 -6.99 5.85
C ASN A 26 0.97 -8.02 6.54
N LYS A 27 0.75 -7.88 7.86
CA LYS A 27 -0.19 -8.75 8.58
C LYS A 27 -1.63 -8.56 8.12
N ILE A 28 -2.03 -7.34 7.80
CA ILE A 28 -3.37 -7.01 7.33
C ILE A 28 -3.61 -7.66 5.98
N LEU A 29 -2.73 -7.42 5.00
CA LEU A 29 -2.85 -7.97 3.66
C LEU A 29 -2.87 -9.50 3.69
N LYS A 30 -1.89 -10.12 4.36
CA LYS A 30 -1.80 -11.59 4.46
C LYS A 30 -3.07 -12.25 5.02
N LYS A 31 -3.79 -11.58 5.92
CA LYS A 31 -4.90 -12.18 6.65
C LYS A 31 -6.27 -11.80 6.12
N TYR A 32 -6.41 -10.63 5.51
CA TYR A 32 -7.73 -10.06 5.22
C TYR A 32 -7.94 -9.68 3.75
N SER A 33 -6.88 -9.50 2.93
CA SER A 33 -7.06 -8.96 1.57
C SER A 33 -7.97 -9.82 0.68
N ALA A 34 -7.92 -11.15 0.85
CA ALA A 34 -8.72 -12.08 0.05
C ALA A 34 -10.21 -12.12 0.41
N GLU A 35 -10.58 -11.83 1.66
CA GLU A 35 -11.92 -12.11 2.17
C GLU A 35 -12.68 -10.89 2.69
N TYR A 36 -11.97 -9.79 3.00
CA TYR A 36 -12.55 -8.63 3.66
C TYR A 36 -12.63 -7.45 2.69
N LYS A 37 -13.73 -6.71 2.77
CA LYS A 37 -13.84 -5.38 2.16
C LYS A 37 -13.06 -4.40 3.03
N MET A 38 -12.12 -3.69 2.41
CA MET A 38 -11.25 -2.76 3.12
C MET A 38 -11.72 -1.32 2.86
N PHE A 39 -11.76 -0.53 3.93
CA PHE A 39 -12.18 0.86 3.90
C PHE A 39 -11.15 1.73 4.61
N VAL A 40 -10.87 2.91 4.06
CA VAL A 40 -10.09 3.98 4.69
C VAL A 40 -11.02 5.18 4.78
N ASP A 41 -11.29 5.67 5.98
CA ASP A 41 -12.20 6.80 6.23
C ASP A 41 -13.59 6.65 5.54
N ASN A 42 -14.11 5.41 5.55
CA ASN A 42 -15.36 4.97 4.91
C ASN A 42 -15.33 4.89 3.38
N GLU A 43 -14.23 5.24 2.73
CA GLU A 43 -14.04 4.99 1.30
C GLU A 43 -13.51 3.57 1.09
N LYS A 44 -14.14 2.81 0.19
CA LYS A 44 -13.68 1.47 -0.14
C LYS A 44 -12.38 1.57 -0.94
N MET A 45 -11.32 0.93 -0.46
CA MET A 45 -10.00 0.98 -1.07
C MET A 45 -9.37 -0.41 -1.19
N ASP A 46 -8.45 -0.55 -2.14
CA ASP A 46 -7.59 -1.72 -2.28
C ASP A 46 -6.25 -1.48 -1.57
N LEU A 47 -6.10 -2.05 -0.36
CA LEU A 47 -4.87 -1.87 0.43
C LEU A 47 -3.63 -2.53 -0.21
N GLU A 48 -3.79 -3.40 -1.22
CA GLU A 48 -2.65 -3.97 -1.94
C GLU A 48 -1.91 -2.89 -2.74
N THR A 49 -2.61 -1.85 -3.19
CA THR A 49 -2.05 -0.73 -3.95
C THR A 49 -2.07 0.61 -3.19
N VAL A 50 -2.61 0.63 -1.98
CA VAL A 50 -2.63 1.82 -1.11
C VAL A 50 -1.57 1.75 -0.02
N TYR A 51 -0.77 2.80 0.09
CA TYR A 51 0.27 2.97 1.11
C TYR A 51 -0.09 4.16 2.00
N LEU A 52 -0.36 3.89 3.28
CA LEU A 52 -0.84 4.88 4.26
C LEU A 52 0.27 5.24 5.25
N ASP A 53 0.27 6.48 5.76
CA ASP A 53 1.15 6.85 6.86
C ASP A 53 0.68 6.15 8.14
N LYS A 54 1.50 5.21 8.62
CA LYS A 54 1.25 4.46 9.86
C LYS A 54 1.05 5.39 11.06
N ASP A 55 1.73 6.52 11.09
CA ASP A 55 1.66 7.48 12.20
C ASP A 55 0.34 8.26 12.21
N ASN A 56 -0.36 8.29 11.07
CA ASN A 56 -1.67 8.93 10.92
C ASN A 56 -2.84 7.96 11.12
N ILE A 57 -2.61 6.72 11.52
CA ILE A 57 -3.68 5.74 11.77
C ILE A 57 -4.17 5.84 13.21
N GLU A 58 -5.41 6.28 13.40
CA GLU A 58 -6.06 6.34 14.70
C GLU A 58 -6.45 4.93 15.18
N ASN A 59 -7.21 4.21 14.34
CA ASN A 59 -7.68 2.88 14.69
C ASN A 59 -7.89 2.00 13.45
N ILE A 60 -7.93 0.69 13.69
CA ILE A 60 -8.34 -0.29 12.69
C ILE A 60 -9.32 -1.24 13.33
N ARG A 61 -10.53 -1.26 12.79
CA ARG A 61 -11.64 -2.07 13.25
C ARG A 61 -11.93 -3.18 12.25
N ILE A 62 -12.01 -4.41 12.74
CA ILE A 62 -12.43 -5.57 11.94
C ILE A 62 -13.81 -5.98 12.40
N ASP A 63 -14.75 -6.02 11.47
CA ASP A 63 -16.07 -6.63 11.64
C ASP A 63 -16.08 -7.99 10.92
N LYS A 64 -16.09 -9.06 11.71
CA LYS A 64 -16.12 -10.43 11.17
C LYS A 64 -17.47 -10.81 10.57
N ARG A 65 -18.56 -10.16 10.99
CA ARG A 65 -19.92 -10.46 10.53
C ARG A 65 -20.13 -9.89 9.14
N THR A 66 -19.72 -8.64 8.92
CA THR A 66 -19.81 -7.99 7.60
C THR A 66 -18.61 -8.28 6.71
N LYS A 67 -17.55 -8.91 7.25
CA LYS A 67 -16.24 -9.08 6.63
C LYS A 67 -15.68 -7.74 6.16
N GLU A 68 -15.67 -6.76 7.06
CA GLU A 68 -15.15 -5.42 6.80
C GLU A 68 -13.93 -5.13 7.66
N LEU A 69 -12.92 -4.53 7.06
CA LEU A 69 -11.80 -3.92 7.76
C LEU A 69 -11.86 -2.41 7.51
N LYS A 70 -12.00 -1.63 8.56
CA LYS A 70 -12.09 -0.17 8.51
C LYS A 70 -10.87 0.43 9.17
N ILE A 71 -10.16 1.26 8.43
CA ILE A 71 -9.03 2.06 8.88
C ILE A 71 -9.56 3.48 9.05
N THR A 72 -9.35 4.07 10.22
CA THR A 72 -9.67 5.47 10.50
C THR A 72 -8.37 6.23 10.71
N GLN A 73 -8.21 7.35 10.00
CA GLN A 73 -7.05 8.23 10.13
C GLN A 73 -7.33 9.33 11.17
N PHE A 74 -6.30 9.81 11.88
CA PHE A 74 -6.45 11.00 12.74
C PHE A 74 -6.84 12.23 11.91
N LYS A 75 -6.29 12.33 10.71
CA LYS A 75 -6.64 13.34 9.72
C LYS A 75 -6.73 12.70 8.33
N PRO A 76 -7.87 12.84 7.62
CA PRO A 76 -7.97 12.40 6.24
C PRO A 76 -6.85 13.02 5.40
N THR A 77 -6.16 12.19 4.62
CA THR A 77 -5.02 12.64 3.81
C THR A 77 -5.29 12.32 2.35
N GLU A 78 -4.99 13.30 1.48
CA GLU A 78 -5.07 13.10 0.05
C GLU A 78 -3.96 12.13 -0.40
N LEU A 79 -4.37 11.03 -1.02
CA LEU A 79 -3.44 10.03 -1.53
C LEU A 79 -3.05 10.37 -2.96
N PHE A 80 -1.75 10.45 -3.22
CA PHE A 80 -1.23 10.78 -4.54
C PHE A 80 -1.24 9.54 -5.42
N GLU A 81 -1.91 9.63 -6.58
CA GLU A 81 -1.89 8.57 -7.57
C GLU A 81 -0.56 8.60 -8.33
N MET A 82 0.10 7.45 -8.41
CA MET A 82 1.44 7.35 -8.98
C MET A 82 1.48 7.69 -10.48
N LYS A 83 0.37 7.47 -11.20
CA LYS A 83 0.22 7.87 -12.61
C LYS A 83 0.31 9.39 -12.82
N ASP A 84 0.01 10.18 -11.80
CA ASP A 84 -0.03 11.64 -11.88
C ASP A 84 1.29 12.28 -11.43
N TRP A 85 2.31 11.47 -11.12
CA TRP A 85 3.61 11.96 -10.70
C TRP A 85 4.33 12.63 -11.86
N ASN A 86 4.58 13.93 -11.71
CA ASN A 86 5.42 14.68 -12.63
C ASN A 86 6.91 14.42 -12.34
N LEU A 87 7.43 13.35 -12.94
CA LEU A 87 8.84 12.98 -12.85
C LEU A 87 9.73 13.78 -13.81
N ASP A 88 9.15 14.63 -14.68
CA ASP A 88 9.92 15.46 -15.62
C ASP A 88 10.85 16.45 -14.87
N SER A 89 10.43 16.90 -13.69
CA SER A 89 11.21 17.81 -12.83
C SER A 89 12.52 17.20 -12.34
N LEU A 90 12.61 15.88 -12.22
CA LEU A 90 13.85 15.20 -11.84
C LEU A 90 14.93 15.45 -12.89
N SER A 91 14.54 15.64 -14.16
CA SER A 91 15.46 15.83 -15.29
C SER A 91 16.05 17.22 -15.47
N ALA A 92 15.55 18.21 -14.73
CA ALA A 92 15.97 19.59 -14.88
C ALA A 92 17.46 19.78 -14.53
N GLY A 93 18.26 20.25 -15.50
CA GLY A 93 19.66 20.64 -15.29
C GLY A 93 20.73 19.57 -15.60
N ARG A 94 20.35 18.35 -15.99
CA ARG A 94 21.33 17.32 -16.42
C ARG A 94 21.52 17.35 -17.95
N ARG A 95 22.66 17.86 -18.42
CA ARG A 95 23.04 17.82 -19.85
C ARG A 95 23.12 16.35 -20.32
N GLY A 96 22.41 16.02 -21.40
CA GLY A 96 22.43 14.69 -22.00
C GLY A 96 21.41 13.70 -21.41
N TRP A 97 20.59 14.11 -20.45
CA TRP A 97 19.50 13.28 -19.95
C TRP A 97 18.27 13.46 -20.85
N ASP A 98 18.20 12.65 -21.91
CA ASP A 98 16.98 12.50 -22.69
C ASP A 98 15.92 11.83 -21.79
N LYS A 99 14.63 12.14 -21.96
CA LYS A 99 13.51 11.73 -21.07
C LYS A 99 13.28 10.21 -20.94
N LYS A 100 14.22 9.39 -21.42
CA LYS A 100 14.28 7.93 -21.35
C LYS A 100 15.11 7.57 -20.12
N LYS A 101 14.60 6.88 -19.11
CA LYS A 101 13.31 6.24 -18.89
C LYS A 101 13.38 5.93 -17.39
N ILE A 102 12.45 6.35 -16.54
CA ILE A 102 12.36 5.66 -15.24
C ILE A 102 11.87 4.27 -15.59
N GLU A 103 12.79 3.32 -15.66
CA GLU A 103 12.52 1.99 -16.17
C GLU A 103 11.66 1.24 -15.16
N LEU A 104 11.97 1.41 -13.87
CA LEU A 104 11.33 0.68 -12.80
C LEU A 104 11.17 1.57 -11.57
N ILE A 105 10.04 1.36 -10.89
CA ILE A 105 9.80 1.92 -9.57
C ILE A 105 9.58 0.73 -8.64
N ILE A 106 10.29 0.72 -7.52
CA ILE A 106 10.24 -0.34 -6.52
C ILE A 106 9.77 0.28 -5.21
N ILE A 107 8.70 -0.26 -4.63
CA ILE A 107 8.17 0.16 -3.33
C ILE A 107 8.32 -1.01 -2.36
N ASP A 108 9.05 -0.82 -1.27
CA ASP A 108 9.33 -1.85 -0.24
C ASP A 108 9.88 -3.16 -0.83
N GLY A 109 10.73 -3.05 -1.84
CA GLY A 109 11.34 -4.20 -2.54
C GLY A 109 10.43 -4.87 -3.57
N ILE A 110 9.19 -4.39 -3.76
CA ILE A 110 8.25 -4.92 -4.76
C ILE A 110 8.36 -4.07 -6.03
N PRO A 111 8.63 -4.67 -7.21
CA PRO A 111 8.66 -3.94 -8.47
C PRO A 111 7.23 -3.58 -8.92
N MET A 112 7.00 -2.31 -9.20
CA MET A 112 5.72 -1.82 -9.70
C MET A 112 5.68 -1.99 -11.21
N VAL A 113 4.93 -2.99 -11.69
CA VAL A 113 4.65 -3.20 -13.13
C VAL A 113 3.53 -2.28 -13.62
N ASP A 114 3.41 -2.05 -14.93
CA ASP A 114 2.57 -0.98 -15.49
C ASP A 114 1.08 -1.06 -15.08
N SER A 115 0.52 -2.25 -14.93
CA SER A 115 -0.86 -2.44 -14.45
C SER A 115 -1.06 -2.08 -12.97
N LEU A 116 -0.03 -2.24 -12.15
CA LEU A 116 -0.02 -1.85 -10.74
C LEU A 116 0.25 -0.36 -10.59
N LYS A 117 1.18 0.20 -11.39
CA LYS A 117 1.52 1.64 -11.37
C LYS A 117 0.28 2.55 -11.42
N GLN A 118 -0.69 2.21 -12.25
CA GLN A 118 -1.90 3.02 -12.42
C GLN A 118 -2.85 3.01 -11.22
N LYS A 119 -2.73 2.03 -10.33
CA LYS A 119 -3.62 1.83 -9.17
C LYS A 119 -2.98 2.25 -7.85
N ILE A 120 -1.69 2.57 -7.87
CA ILE A 120 -0.96 2.90 -6.65
C ILE A 120 -1.36 4.27 -6.18
N LYS A 121 -1.74 4.34 -4.90
CA LYS A 121 -1.95 5.59 -4.18
C LYS A 121 -1.07 5.58 -2.95
N ILE A 122 -0.36 6.67 -2.70
CA ILE A 122 0.51 6.79 -1.54
C ILE A 122 0.20 8.08 -0.78
N ASP A 123 0.16 7.97 0.54
CA ASP A 123 0.30 9.11 1.42
C ASP A 123 1.78 9.55 1.39
N PRO A 124 2.11 10.80 1.02
CA PRO A 124 3.49 11.26 0.97
C PRO A 124 4.22 11.10 2.31
N ASN A 125 3.50 11.21 3.43
CA ASN A 125 4.08 11.04 4.76
C ASN A 125 4.38 9.58 5.09
N ALA A 126 3.84 8.62 4.32
CA ALA A 126 4.21 7.22 4.43
C ALA A 126 5.61 6.94 3.89
N ILE A 127 6.16 7.82 3.05
CA ILE A 127 7.49 7.64 2.45
C ILE A 127 8.54 7.92 3.52
N LYS A 128 9.30 6.88 3.87
CA LYS A 128 10.46 6.97 4.76
C LYS A 128 11.73 7.35 4.00
N ASN A 129 11.92 6.78 2.82
CA ASN A 129 13.08 7.04 1.97
C ASN A 129 12.68 7.04 0.50
N PHE A 130 13.27 7.95 -0.26
CA PHE A 130 13.13 8.05 -1.71
C PHE A 130 14.53 8.15 -2.32
N THR A 131 14.90 7.19 -3.15
CA THR A 131 16.24 7.11 -3.75
C THR A 131 16.12 6.87 -5.24
N ILE A 132 16.91 7.60 -6.02
CA ILE A 132 17.05 7.38 -7.45
C ILE A 132 18.38 6.68 -7.69
N LEU A 133 18.35 5.50 -8.28
CA LEU A 133 19.51 4.82 -8.82
C LEU A 133 19.64 5.19 -10.29
N SER A 134 20.69 5.95 -10.61
CA SER A 134 20.98 6.27 -12.00
C SER A 134 21.41 5.02 -12.77
N GLN A 135 21.09 5.00 -14.07
CA GLN A 135 21.53 3.95 -14.98
C GLN A 135 23.06 3.73 -14.90
N GLU A 136 23.84 4.82 -14.90
CA GLU A 136 25.30 4.77 -14.77
C GLU A 136 25.75 4.03 -13.50
N LYS A 137 25.12 4.34 -12.36
CA LYS A 137 25.45 3.71 -11.09
C LYS A 137 25.11 2.22 -11.11
N MET A 138 24.00 1.83 -11.74
CA MET A 138 23.59 0.43 -11.86
C MET A 138 24.44 -0.37 -12.84
N ASN A 139 24.90 0.24 -13.93
CA ASN A 139 25.83 -0.40 -14.88
C ASN A 139 27.17 -0.75 -14.24
N ASN A 140 27.56 -0.03 -13.17
CA ASN A 140 28.74 -0.32 -12.38
C ASN A 140 28.49 -1.38 -11.27
N MET A 141 27.26 -1.88 -11.12
CA MET A 141 26.91 -2.95 -10.19
C MET A 141 26.84 -4.30 -10.91
N THR A 142 27.19 -5.38 -10.20
CA THR A 142 27.00 -6.76 -10.71
C THR A 142 25.55 -7.17 -10.56
N LEU A 143 24.71 -6.78 -11.52
CA LEU A 143 23.29 -7.13 -11.56
C LEU A 143 23.03 -8.21 -12.64
N CYS A 144 22.03 -9.07 -12.42
CA CYS A 144 21.68 -10.13 -13.36
C CYS A 144 21.10 -9.62 -14.70
N ARG A 145 20.73 -8.35 -14.78
CA ARG A 145 20.14 -7.71 -15.96
C ARG A 145 20.64 -6.26 -16.06
N GLY A 146 20.92 -5.82 -17.28
CA GLY A 146 21.16 -4.40 -17.58
C GLY A 146 19.86 -3.60 -17.55
N TYR A 147 19.97 -2.34 -17.11
CA TYR A 147 18.85 -1.39 -17.08
C TYR A 147 19.11 -0.31 -18.14
N ASP A 148 18.07 0.02 -18.90
CA ASP A 148 18.06 1.03 -19.96
C ASP A 148 17.56 2.39 -19.43
N GLY A 149 17.44 2.52 -18.11
CA GLY A 149 16.91 3.71 -17.46
C GLY A 149 17.18 3.75 -15.96
N ASP A 150 16.69 4.80 -15.30
CA ASP A 150 16.84 5.00 -13.86
C ASP A 150 15.81 4.16 -13.08
N VAL A 151 16.17 3.78 -11.86
CA VAL A 151 15.27 3.05 -10.94
C VAL A 151 14.95 3.92 -9.73
N ILE A 152 13.66 4.09 -9.45
CA ILE A 152 13.22 4.73 -8.20
C ILE A 152 13.01 3.65 -7.15
N LEU A 153 13.61 3.87 -5.98
CA LEU A 153 13.41 3.06 -4.78
C LEU A 153 12.66 3.90 -3.75
N ILE A 154 11.52 3.37 -3.29
CA ILE A 154 10.71 3.95 -2.23
C ILE A 154 10.65 2.95 -1.09
N THR A 155 10.93 3.41 0.12
CA THR A 155 10.69 2.65 1.34
C THR A 155 9.65 3.36 2.16
N THR A 156 8.62 2.64 2.60
CA THR A 156 7.58 3.18 3.47
C THR A 156 7.90 2.94 4.95
N LYS A 157 7.17 3.61 5.84
CA LYS A 157 7.37 3.54 7.29
C LYS A 157 6.88 2.24 7.94
#